data_AF-W0JMC9-F1
#
_entry.id   AF-W0JMC9-F1
#
_cell.length_a   1.000
_cell.length_b   1.000
_cell.length_c   1.000
_cell.angle_alpha   90.00
_cell.angle_beta   90.00
_cell.angle_gamma   90.00
#
_symmetry.space_group_name_H-M   'P 1'
#
loop_
_entity.id
_entity.type
_entity.pdbx_description
1 polymer ?
#
loop_
_entity_poly.entity_id
_entity_poly.type
_entity_poly.pdbx_seq_one_letter_code
_entity_poly.pdbx_strand_id
1 'polypeptide(L)'
;MATKSLTVTEEAYEHLKAYKREDESFTDTILRLTDADRDVMKGFGAFENDEGFRNAAETARAGLNEDIAERRERHRDRRDRDSER
;
A
#
# COMPACT_ATOMS: atom_id res chain seq x y z
N MET A 1 35.44 8.29 -4.64
CA MET A 1 34.27 8.00 -5.48
C MET A 1 34.26 8.99 -6.63
N ALA A 2 33.98 8.55 -7.86
CA ALA A 2 33.84 9.47 -8.98
C ALA A 2 32.50 10.19 -8.87
N THR A 3 32.53 11.52 -8.78
CA THR A 3 31.33 12.36 -8.75
C THR A 3 31.04 12.88 -10.16
N LYS A 4 29.80 12.77 -10.61
CA LYS A 4 29.32 13.38 -11.85
C LYS A 4 28.32 14.48 -11.51
N SER A 5 28.45 15.63 -12.14
CA SER A 5 27.45 16.71 -12.06
C SER A 5 26.32 16.41 -13.04
N LEU A 6 25.08 16.44 -12.56
CA LEU A 6 23.87 16.28 -13.37
C LEU A 6 23.04 17.57 -13.27
N THR A 7 22.65 18.12 -14.40
CA THR A 7 21.67 19.21 -14.45
C THR A 7 20.28 18.59 -14.47
N VAL A 8 19.41 19.04 -13.56
CA VAL A 8 18.01 18.62 -13.47
C VAL A 8 17.10 19.83 -13.66
N THR A 9 15.84 19.60 -14.03
CA THR A 9 14.85 20.68 -14.02
C THR A 9 14.58 21.13 -12.60
N GLU A 10 14.13 22.38 -12.44
CA GLU A 10 13.75 22.92 -11.12
C GLU A 10 12.65 22.07 -10.46
N GLU A 11 11.68 21.61 -11.25
CA GLU A 11 10.64 20.69 -10.81
C GLU A 11 11.24 19.39 -10.23
N ALA A 12 12.17 18.76 -10.95
CA ALA A 12 12.83 17.56 -10.48
C ALA A 12 13.66 17.80 -9.20
N TYR A 13 14.28 18.97 -9.06
CA TYR A 13 15.00 19.36 -7.85
C TYR A 13 14.06 19.47 -6.64
N GLU A 14 12.93 20.15 -6.78
CA GLU A 14 11.94 20.30 -5.70
C GLU A 14 11.30 18.96 -5.31
N HIS A 15 11.04 18.07 -6.27
CA HIS A 15 10.63 16.70 -5.97
C HIS A 15 11.70 15.96 -5.16
N LEU A 16 12.97 16.02 -5.60
CA LEU A 16 14.09 15.39 -4.88
C LEU A 16 14.22 15.90 -3.45
N LYS A 17 14.05 17.21 -3.26
CA LYS A 17 14.09 17.87 -1.96
C LYS A 17 12.93 17.45 -1.07
N ALA A 18 11.73 17.28 -1.61
CA ALA A 18 10.58 16.79 -0.86
C ALA A 18 10.76 15.35 -0.36
N TYR A 19 11.51 14.51 -1.10
CA TYR A 19 11.81 13.13 -0.70
C TYR A 19 13.03 13.00 0.22
N LYS A 20 13.85 14.06 0.36
CA LYS A 20 15.06 14.08 1.16
C LYS A 20 14.71 14.12 2.66
N ARG A 21 15.28 13.20 3.46
CA ARG A 21 15.17 13.21 4.93
C ARG A 21 16.18 14.18 5.55
N GLU A 22 15.96 14.61 6.79
CA GLU A 22 16.78 15.66 7.45
C GLU A 22 18.28 15.34 7.48
N ASP A 23 18.66 14.08 7.66
CA ASP A 23 20.06 13.62 7.73
C ASP A 23 20.58 12.94 6.44
N GLU A 24 19.83 12.99 5.34
CA GLU A 24 20.15 12.25 4.09
C GLU A 24 20.77 13.17 3.03
N SER A 25 21.79 12.74 2.28
CA SER A 25 22.28 13.52 1.13
C SER A 25 21.40 13.33 -0.11
N PHE A 26 21.51 14.22 -1.10
CA PHE A 26 20.80 14.03 -2.38
C PHE A 26 21.25 12.76 -3.10
N THR A 27 22.53 12.40 -2.99
CA THR A 27 23.05 11.15 -3.55
C THR A 27 22.42 9.94 -2.85
N ASP A 28 22.28 9.97 -1.53
CA ASP A 28 21.64 8.88 -0.76
C ASP A 28 20.15 8.77 -1.10
N THR A 29 19.48 9.92 -1.27
CA THR A 29 18.07 9.97 -1.68
C THR A 29 17.88 9.36 -3.07
N ILE A 30 18.73 9.71 -4.03
CA ILE A 30 18.70 9.15 -5.39
C ILE A 30 18.94 7.65 -5.33
N LEU A 31 19.96 7.21 -4.60
CA LEU A 31 20.25 5.78 -4.43
C LEU A 31 19.04 5.08 -3.84
N ARG A 32 18.50 5.51 -2.70
CA ARG A 32 17.30 4.90 -2.09
C ARG A 32 16.09 4.80 -3.01
N LEU A 33 15.83 5.83 -3.81
CA LEU A 33 14.69 5.85 -4.74
C LEU A 33 14.94 4.98 -5.98
N THR A 34 16.19 4.86 -6.42
CA THR A 34 16.58 4.08 -7.60
C THR A 34 17.00 2.65 -7.28
N ASP A 35 17.26 2.35 -6.01
CA ASP A 35 17.53 1.02 -5.43
C ASP A 35 16.24 0.17 -5.34
N ALA A 36 15.37 0.36 -6.35
CA ALA A 36 14.17 -0.43 -6.63
C ALA A 36 14.50 -1.85 -7.13
N ASP A 37 15.79 -2.24 -7.12
CA ASP A 37 16.24 -3.64 -7.14
C ASP A 37 15.94 -4.36 -5.80
N ARG A 38 15.29 -3.68 -4.84
CA ARG A 38 14.49 -4.38 -3.84
C ARG A 38 13.25 -4.94 -4.50
N ASP A 39 13.46 -6.08 -5.15
CA ASP A 39 12.47 -7.05 -5.60
C ASP A 39 11.22 -6.97 -4.72
N VAL A 40 10.18 -6.29 -5.22
CA VAL A 40 8.90 -6.09 -4.52
C VAL A 40 8.28 -7.44 -4.13
N MET A 41 8.68 -8.53 -4.80
CA MET A 41 8.28 -9.89 -4.47
C MET A 41 8.96 -10.44 -3.21
N LYS A 42 10.08 -9.87 -2.74
CA LYS A 42 10.70 -10.29 -1.45
C LYS A 42 9.79 -10.04 -0.24
N GLY A 43 8.90 -9.04 -0.32
CA GLY A 43 7.91 -8.80 0.72
C GLY A 43 6.67 -9.70 0.60
N PHE A 44 6.46 -10.29 -0.58
CA PHE A 44 5.30 -11.14 -0.84
C PHE A 44 5.50 -12.50 -0.16
N GLY A 45 4.62 -12.85 0.78
CA GLY A 45 4.77 -14.07 1.58
C GLY A 45 5.74 -13.97 2.77
N ALA A 46 6.27 -12.78 3.09
CA ALA A 46 7.17 -12.60 4.24
C ALA A 46 6.59 -13.05 5.59
N PHE A 47 5.25 -13.09 5.69
CA PHE A 47 4.51 -13.57 6.87
C PHE A 47 3.73 -14.86 6.61
N GLU A 48 4.06 -15.62 5.56
CA GLU A 48 3.33 -16.85 5.21
C GLU A 48 3.36 -17.88 6.34
N ASN A 49 4.48 -17.97 7.07
CA ASN A 49 4.67 -18.88 8.18
C ASN A 49 4.27 -18.29 9.55
N ASP A 50 3.76 -17.05 9.58
CA ASP A 50 3.29 -16.42 10.81
C ASP A 50 1.83 -16.79 11.06
N GLU A 51 1.60 -17.66 12.05
CA GLU A 51 0.26 -18.12 12.42
C GLU A 51 -0.61 -16.98 12.99
N GLY A 52 -0.02 -16.01 13.66
CA GLY A 52 -0.73 -14.86 14.21
C GLY A 52 -1.28 -13.96 13.11
N PHE A 53 -0.45 -13.67 12.11
CA PHE A 53 -0.85 -12.93 10.92
C PHE A 53 -1.92 -13.68 10.13
N ARG A 54 -1.76 -15.00 9.96
CA ARG A 54 -2.75 -15.85 9.27
C ARG A 54 -4.12 -15.78 9.96
N ASN A 55 -4.16 -15.98 11.27
CA ASN A 55 -5.41 -15.93 12.04
C ASN A 55 -6.08 -14.55 11.99
N ALA A 56 -5.28 -13.48 12.07
CA ALA A 56 -5.79 -12.11 11.96
C ALA A 56 -6.39 -11.83 10.57
N ALA A 57 -5.72 -12.28 9.51
CA ALA A 57 -6.22 -12.15 8.14
C ALA A 57 -7.52 -12.94 7.91
N GLU A 58 -7.61 -14.16 8.44
CA GLU A 58 -8.82 -14.97 8.38
C GLU A 58 -9.98 -14.32 9.12
N THR A 59 -9.74 -13.79 10.33
CA THR A 59 -10.76 -13.09 11.12
C THR A 59 -11.25 -11.84 10.40
N ALA A 60 -10.34 -11.03 9.87
CA ALA A 60 -10.70 -9.84 9.10
C ALA A 60 -11.54 -10.20 7.85
N ARG A 61 -11.18 -11.28 7.16
CA ARG A 61 -11.91 -11.77 5.99
C ARG A 61 -13.31 -12.27 6.36
N ALA A 62 -13.45 -12.98 7.47
CA ALA A 62 -14.74 -13.47 7.95
C ALA A 62 -15.68 -12.32 8.28
N GLY A 63 -15.21 -11.33 9.05
CA GLY A 63 -16.01 -10.16 9.41
C GLY A 63 -16.44 -9.35 8.18
N LEU A 64 -15.53 -9.13 7.22
CA LEU A 64 -15.87 -8.45 5.97
C LEU A 64 -16.95 -9.20 5.16
N ASN A 65 -16.86 -10.53 5.09
CA ASN A 65 -17.85 -11.33 4.37
C ASN A 65 -19.23 -11.25 5.02
N GLU A 66 -19.27 -11.26 6.36
CA GLU A 66 -20.49 -11.10 7.15
C GLU A 66 -21.12 -9.72 6.90
N ASP A 67 -20.34 -8.64 7.01
CA ASP A 67 -20.81 -7.27 6.74
C ASP A 67 -21.40 -7.13 5.33
N ILE A 68 -20.75 -7.73 4.34
CA ILE A 68 -21.21 -7.74 2.94
C ILE A 68 -22.51 -8.55 2.81
N ALA A 69 -22.61 -9.70 3.49
CA ALA A 69 -23.80 -10.54 3.47
C ALA A 69 -25.00 -9.82 4.10
N GLU A 70 -24.83 -9.24 5.28
CA GLU A 70 -25.87 -8.46 5.95
C GLU A 70 -26.31 -7.27 5.09
N ARG A 71 -25.37 -6.56 4.47
CA ARG A 71 -25.70 -5.44 3.59
C ARG A 71 -26.54 -5.90 2.40
N ARG A 72 -26.27 -7.08 1.85
CA ARG A 72 -27.07 -7.66 0.76
C ARG A 72 -28.47 -8.05 1.23
N GLU A 73 -28.58 -8.63 2.40
CA GLU A 73 -29.87 -9.01 3.00
C GLU A 73 -30.74 -7.78 3.27
N ARG A 74 -30.18 -6.74 3.92
CA ARG A 74 -30.87 -5.44 4.10
C ARG A 74 -31.36 -4.82 2.79
N HIS A 75 -30.62 -5.00 1.69
CA HIS A 75 -31.04 -4.53 0.38
C HIS A 75 -32.13 -5.38 -0.26
N ARG A 76 -32.17 -6.70 -0.01
CA ARG A 76 -33.27 -7.57 -0.45
C ARG A 76 -34.55 -7.23 0.32
N ASP A 77 -34.49 -7.17 1.64
CA ASP A 77 -35.65 -6.85 2.51
C ASP A 77 -36.28 -5.49 2.21
N ARG A 78 -35.49 -4.51 1.74
CA ARG A 78 -36.02 -3.23 1.28
C ARG A 78 -36.76 -3.36 -0.05
N ARG A 79 -36.20 -4.11 -1.00
CA ARG A 79 -36.84 -4.34 -2.31
C ARG A 79 -38.15 -5.10 -2.15
N ASP A 80 -38.18 -6.11 -1.29
CA ASP A 80 -39.38 -6.92 -1.09
C ASP A 80 -40.49 -6.08 -0.45
N ARG A 81 -40.17 -5.24 0.55
CA ARG A 81 -41.13 -4.30 1.15
C ARG A 81 -41.67 -3.23 0.18
N ASP A 82 -40.84 -2.75 -0.74
CA ASP A 82 -41.26 -1.79 -1.76
C ASP A 82 -42.12 -2.44 -2.86
N SER A 83 -42.11 -3.78 -3.00
CA SER A 83 -42.87 -4.52 -4.01
C SER A 83 -44.28 -4.95 -3.57
N GLU A 84 -44.58 -4.90 -2.28
CA GLU A 84 -45.89 -5.23 -1.69
C GLU A 84 -46.81 -4.00 -1.51
N ARG A 85 -46.38 -2.81 -1.95
CA ARG A 85 -47.09 -1.53 -1.79
C ARG A 85 -47.53 -0.95 -3.13
#